data_AF-A0A2V2XUI0-F1
#
_entry.id   AF-A0A2V2XUI0-F1
#
_cell.length_a   1.000
_cell.length_b   1.000
_cell.length_c   1.000
_cell.angle_alpha   90.00
_cell.angle_beta   90.00
_cell.angle_gamma   90.00
#
_symmetry.space_group_name_H-M   'P 1'
#
loop_
_entity.id
_entity.type
_entity.pdbx_description
1 polymer ?
#
loop_
_entity_poly.entity_id
_entity_poly.type
_entity_poly.pdbx_seq_one_letter_code
_entity_poly.pdbx_strand_id
1 'polypeptide(L)'
;MRNNVPLVCTFFFGFLGVCFVAFLHGPEFCVPFILALMNYGFVVFFVGSGVSYRVFMAVMWLSQLTLLFLVRFCGEKLMSVFPSTSDSMWSRKLRWTVVFNMYTLRMVAFNMDMYEAFRDGPAQRERAVRKHDTNCLECAQMREANRGENSPTTRCYRFRTESSCHPREYNLLSYIAYMLYIPLYVAGPMSSFNAFASHCHCTTVSMPRRQMVLYALRVLTLYLTLIFMLHFTFVNAFRMRPEVFWELSVFESSSLLYYCLAFRG
;
A
#
# COMPACT_ATOMS: atom_id res chain seq x y z
N MET A 1 7.27 -20.67 21.58
CA MET A 1 6.11 -19.80 21.24
C MET A 1 6.46 -18.62 20.32
N ARG A 2 7.61 -18.59 19.63
CA ARG A 2 8.04 -17.47 18.75
C ARG A 2 7.68 -17.65 17.25
N ASN A 3 7.25 -18.85 16.85
CA ASN A 3 7.00 -19.18 15.43
C ASN A 3 5.63 -18.70 14.87
N ASN A 4 4.68 -18.30 15.72
CA ASN A 4 3.32 -17.95 15.26
C ASN A 4 3.06 -16.45 15.19
N VAL A 5 3.92 -15.62 15.77
CA VAL A 5 3.78 -14.15 15.80
C VAL A 5 3.60 -13.55 14.39
N PRO A 6 4.42 -13.90 13.37
CA PRO A 6 4.22 -13.34 12.05
C PRO A 6 2.89 -13.79 11.42
N LEU A 7 2.47 -15.03 11.65
CA LEU A 7 1.25 -15.57 11.09
C LEU A 7 -0.01 -14.91 11.69
N VAL A 8 -0.01 -14.65 13.00
CA VAL A 8 -1.09 -13.90 13.67
C VAL A 8 -1.16 -12.47 13.17
N CYS A 9 -0.01 -11.80 13.02
CA CYS A 9 0.07 -10.43 12.52
C CYS A 9 -0.46 -10.32 11.08
N THR A 10 0.01 -11.22 10.21
CA THR A 10 -0.46 -11.31 8.82
C THR A 10 -1.95 -11.62 8.75
N PHE A 11 -2.45 -12.57 9.54
CA PHE A 11 -3.87 -12.89 9.60
C PHE A 11 -4.72 -11.69 10.06
N PHE A 12 -4.27 -10.99 11.10
CA PHE A 12 -4.94 -9.80 11.61
C PHE A 12 -5.04 -8.71 10.53
N PHE A 13 -3.94 -8.38 9.86
CA PHE A 13 -3.96 -7.39 8.77
C PHE A 13 -4.77 -7.83 7.56
N GLY A 14 -4.71 -9.12 7.20
CA GLY A 14 -5.51 -9.68 6.12
C GLY A 14 -7.01 -9.58 6.41
N PHE A 15 -7.45 -10.05 7.58
CA PHE A 15 -8.85 -10.01 7.99
C PHE A 15 -9.37 -8.57 8.10
N LEU A 16 -8.66 -7.71 8.83
CA LEU A 16 -9.04 -6.31 8.99
C LEU A 16 -9.06 -5.58 7.65
N GLY A 17 -8.10 -5.88 6.77
CA GLY A 17 -8.02 -5.35 5.41
C GLY A 17 -9.24 -5.73 4.57
N VAL A 18 -9.64 -7.00 4.57
CA VAL A 18 -10.86 -7.45 3.86
C VAL A 18 -12.10 -6.71 4.39
N CYS A 19 -12.28 -6.64 5.71
CA CYS A 19 -13.40 -5.92 6.32
C CYS A 19 -13.40 -4.44 5.93
N PHE A 20 -12.24 -3.78 5.99
CA PHE A 20 -12.11 -2.37 5.65
C PHE A 20 -12.42 -2.10 4.17
N VAL A 21 -11.94 -2.95 3.28
CA VAL A 21 -12.11 -2.82 1.83
C VAL A 21 -13.54 -3.12 1.40
N ALA A 22 -14.16 -4.14 2.00
CA ALA A 22 -15.58 -4.43 1.82
C ALA A 22 -16.47 -3.26 2.30
N PHE A 23 -16.12 -2.62 3.43
CA PHE A 23 -16.78 -1.40 3.89
C PHE A 23 -16.55 -0.22 2.95
N LEU A 24 -15.33 -0.01 2.47
CA LEU A 24 -15.00 1.16 1.66
C LEU A 24 -15.64 1.13 0.28
N HIS A 25 -15.64 -0.03 -0.38
CA HIS A 25 -16.07 -0.20 -1.76
C HIS A 25 -17.43 -0.91 -1.90
N GLY A 26 -18.02 -1.41 -0.82
CA GLY A 26 -19.23 -2.23 -0.90
C GLY A 26 -18.95 -3.52 -1.70
N PRO A 27 -19.94 -4.10 -2.41
CA PRO A 27 -19.76 -5.31 -3.23
C PRO A 27 -18.73 -5.17 -4.36
N GLU A 28 -18.39 -3.95 -4.76
CA GLU A 28 -17.47 -3.68 -5.86
C GLU A 28 -16.03 -4.14 -5.58
N PHE A 29 -15.67 -4.37 -4.32
CA PHE A 29 -14.33 -4.81 -3.95
C PHE A 29 -13.94 -6.19 -4.50
N CYS A 30 -14.92 -7.02 -4.87
CA CYS A 30 -14.70 -8.35 -5.42
C CYS A 30 -13.86 -8.31 -6.71
N VAL A 31 -14.09 -7.32 -7.59
CA VAL A 31 -13.37 -7.20 -8.87
C VAL A 31 -11.86 -7.02 -8.66
N PRO A 32 -11.37 -5.94 -7.99
CA PRO A 32 -9.93 -5.76 -7.77
C PRO A 32 -9.33 -6.88 -6.92
N PHE A 33 -10.09 -7.49 -6.02
CA PHE A 33 -9.64 -8.63 -5.23
C PHE A 33 -9.39 -9.87 -6.09
N ILE A 34 -10.31 -10.21 -7.00
CA ILE A 34 -10.16 -11.33 -7.94
C ILE A 34 -9.00 -11.09 -8.89
N LEU A 35 -8.86 -9.87 -9.44
CA LEU A 35 -7.72 -9.51 -10.28
C LEU A 35 -6.38 -9.68 -9.54
N ALA A 36 -6.33 -9.31 -8.26
CA ALA A 36 -5.16 -9.55 -7.42
C ALA A 36 -4.88 -11.05 -7.23
N LEU A 37 -5.90 -11.88 -7.00
CA LEU A 37 -5.76 -13.33 -6.89
C LEU A 37 -5.28 -13.98 -8.20
N MET A 38 -5.78 -13.50 -9.34
CA MET A 38 -5.32 -13.94 -10.66
C MET A 38 -3.84 -13.61 -10.85
N ASN A 39 -3.39 -12.41 -10.45
CA ASN A 39 -1.97 -12.07 -10.47
C ASN A 39 -1.12 -12.99 -9.58
N TYR A 40 -1.61 -13.36 -8.39
CA TYR A 40 -0.91 -14.31 -7.52
C TYR A 40 -0.74 -15.68 -8.20
N GLY A 41 -1.80 -16.21 -8.80
CA GLY A 41 -1.71 -17.46 -9.57
C GLY A 41 -0.74 -17.37 -10.74
N PHE A 42 -0.78 -16.26 -11.47
CA PHE A 42 0.15 -15.96 -12.57
C PHE A 42 1.61 -15.95 -12.11
N VAL A 43 1.97 -15.21 -11.05
CA VAL A 43 3.36 -15.15 -10.60
C VAL A 43 3.86 -16.50 -10.08
N VAL A 44 3.04 -17.23 -9.31
CA VAL A 44 3.39 -18.55 -8.79
C VAL A 44 3.69 -19.51 -9.95
N PHE A 45 2.87 -19.50 -11.01
CA PHE A 45 3.06 -20.32 -12.19
C PHE A 45 4.36 -19.98 -12.95
N PHE A 46 4.63 -18.70 -13.20
CA PHE A 46 5.82 -18.26 -13.94
C PHE A 46 7.12 -18.47 -13.16
N VAL A 47 7.11 -18.22 -11.85
CA VAL A 47 8.25 -18.50 -10.96
C VAL A 47 8.51 -20.00 -10.88
N GLY A 48 7.46 -20.82 -10.73
CA GLY A 48 7.55 -22.28 -10.70
C GLY A 48 8.05 -22.90 -12.02
N SER A 49 7.78 -22.24 -13.15
CA SER A 49 8.21 -22.68 -14.47
C SER A 49 9.68 -22.38 -14.76
N GLY A 50 10.40 -21.72 -13.86
CA GLY A 50 11.84 -21.50 -14.02
C GLY A 50 12.20 -20.61 -15.21
N VAL A 51 11.36 -19.63 -15.54
CA VAL A 51 11.56 -18.67 -16.64
C VAL A 51 12.73 -17.70 -16.35
N SER A 52 13.50 -17.33 -17.38
CA SER A 52 14.62 -16.39 -17.25
C SER A 52 14.17 -14.98 -16.82
N TYR A 53 15.06 -14.22 -16.18
CA TYR A 53 14.72 -12.91 -15.60
C TYR A 53 14.14 -11.95 -16.65
N ARG A 54 14.73 -11.90 -17.84
CA ARG A 54 14.29 -11.00 -18.92
C ARG A 54 12.86 -11.31 -19.39
N VAL A 55 12.54 -12.59 -19.54
CA VAL A 55 11.20 -13.01 -19.99
C VAL A 55 10.19 -12.75 -18.89
N PHE A 56 10.53 -13.09 -17.63
CA PHE A 56 9.67 -12.79 -16.48
C PHE A 56 9.35 -11.30 -16.41
N MET A 57 10.37 -10.44 -16.52
CA MET A 57 10.21 -8.99 -16.51
C MET A 57 9.28 -8.50 -17.64
N ALA A 58 9.52 -8.94 -18.87
CA ALA A 58 8.71 -8.53 -20.02
C ALA A 58 7.24 -8.96 -19.83
N VAL A 59 7.00 -10.22 -19.48
CA VAL A 59 5.66 -10.79 -19.31
C VAL A 59 4.93 -10.15 -18.13
N MET A 60 5.62 -9.90 -17.01
CA MET A 60 5.07 -9.18 -15.87
C MET A 60 4.68 -7.74 -16.24
N TRP A 61 5.57 -6.97 -16.86
CA TRP A 61 5.24 -5.59 -17.21
C TRP A 61 4.09 -5.51 -18.20
N LEU A 62 4.10 -6.36 -19.25
CA LEU A 62 3.02 -6.42 -20.23
C LEU A 62 1.68 -6.80 -19.58
N SER A 63 1.67 -7.77 -18.66
CA SER A 63 0.43 -8.17 -17.97
C SER A 63 -0.11 -7.04 -17.09
N GLN A 64 0.76 -6.32 -16.36
CA GLN A 64 0.37 -5.21 -15.49
C GLN A 64 -0.12 -3.99 -16.27
N LEU A 65 0.56 -3.65 -17.38
CA LEU A 65 0.09 -2.62 -18.33
C LEU A 65 -1.29 -2.99 -18.90
N THR A 66 -1.46 -4.25 -19.30
CA THR A 66 -2.74 -4.75 -19.82
C THR A 66 -3.84 -4.66 -18.77
N LEU A 67 -3.57 -5.03 -17.51
CA LEU A 67 -4.53 -4.90 -16.41
C LEU A 67 -4.94 -3.44 -16.16
N LEU A 68 -3.99 -2.50 -16.21
CA LEU A 68 -4.30 -1.06 -16.07
C LEU A 68 -5.21 -0.58 -17.20
N PHE A 69 -4.90 -0.92 -18.46
CA PHE A 69 -5.76 -0.55 -19.59
C PHE A 69 -7.13 -1.22 -19.51
N LEU A 70 -7.19 -2.50 -19.12
CA LEU A 70 -8.44 -3.23 -18.95
C LEU A 70 -9.31 -2.58 -17.87
N VAL A 71 -8.76 -2.23 -16.71
CA VAL A 71 -9.51 -1.54 -15.64
C VAL A 71 -9.91 -0.13 -16.07
N ARG A 72 -9.07 0.58 -16.82
CA ARG A 72 -9.37 1.92 -17.31
C ARG A 72 -10.53 1.96 -18.31
N PHE A 73 -10.57 1.03 -19.26
CA PHE A 73 -11.56 1.02 -20.33
C PHE A 73 -12.78 0.14 -20.04
N CYS A 74 -12.58 -0.98 -19.34
CA CYS A 74 -13.60 -1.96 -19.06
C CYS A 74 -14.00 -2.03 -17.58
N GLY A 75 -13.48 -1.17 -16.70
CA GLY A 75 -13.77 -1.21 -15.26
C GLY A 75 -15.27 -1.25 -14.93
N GLU A 76 -16.06 -0.38 -15.56
CA GLU A 76 -17.52 -0.35 -15.36
C GLU A 76 -18.23 -1.60 -15.94
N LYS A 77 -17.68 -2.21 -17.01
CA LYS A 77 -18.21 -3.47 -17.59
C LYS A 77 -17.82 -4.69 -16.75
N LEU A 78 -16.63 -4.69 -16.14
CA LEU A 78 -16.22 -5.73 -15.20
C LEU A 78 -17.14 -5.74 -13.97
N MET A 79 -17.67 -4.58 -13.60
CA MET A 79 -18.63 -4.46 -12.52
C MET A 79 -19.98 -5.11 -12.84
N SER A 80 -20.46 -5.05 -14.09
CA SER A 80 -21.74 -5.67 -14.46
C SER A 80 -21.75 -7.20 -14.38
N VAL A 81 -20.58 -7.83 -14.25
CA VAL A 81 -20.46 -9.28 -13.99
C VAL A 81 -20.93 -9.64 -12.58
N PHE A 82 -20.86 -8.70 -11.63
CA PHE A 82 -21.37 -8.87 -10.28
C PHE A 82 -22.78 -8.28 -10.20
N PRO A 83 -23.80 -9.05 -9.76
CA PRO A 83 -25.14 -8.52 -9.63
C PRO A 83 -25.11 -7.32 -8.68
N SER A 84 -25.35 -6.12 -9.24
CA SER A 84 -25.47 -4.88 -8.49
C SER A 84 -26.69 -4.98 -7.59
N THR A 85 -26.48 -5.50 -6.39
CA THR A 85 -27.52 -5.70 -5.38
C THR A 85 -27.72 -4.45 -4.52
N SER A 86 -27.09 -3.32 -4.88
CA SER A 86 -26.96 -2.19 -3.96
C SER A 86 -26.88 -0.82 -4.64
N ASP A 87 -27.69 -0.55 -5.67
CA ASP A 87 -27.96 0.86 -5.99
C ASP A 87 -28.74 1.56 -4.84
N SER A 88 -29.32 0.78 -3.90
CA SER A 88 -30.15 1.30 -2.81
C SER A 88 -29.52 1.34 -1.41
N MET A 89 -28.49 0.53 -1.09
CA MET A 89 -28.05 0.35 0.32
C MET A 89 -26.68 0.96 0.67
N TRP A 90 -25.79 1.20 -0.30
CA TRP A 90 -24.44 1.67 -0.02
C TRP A 90 -24.07 2.88 -0.88
N SER A 91 -23.97 4.05 -0.25
CA SER A 91 -23.40 5.23 -0.91
C SER A 91 -21.91 4.99 -1.14
N ARG A 92 -21.50 4.87 -2.41
CA ARG A 92 -20.11 4.64 -2.82
C ARG A 92 -19.19 5.73 -2.28
N LYS A 93 -18.32 5.37 -1.33
CA LYS A 93 -17.38 6.32 -0.70
C LYS A 93 -16.12 6.55 -1.54
N LEU A 94 -15.68 5.55 -2.30
CA LEU A 94 -14.49 5.64 -3.14
C LEU A 94 -14.58 4.71 -4.35
N ARG A 95 -14.20 5.20 -5.54
CA ARG A 95 -14.14 4.38 -6.76
C ARG A 95 -12.93 3.43 -6.69
N TRP A 96 -13.18 2.12 -6.77
CA TRP A 96 -12.12 1.11 -6.73
C TRP A 96 -11.12 1.24 -7.87
N THR A 97 -11.54 1.73 -9.04
CA THR A 97 -10.68 1.93 -10.22
C THR A 97 -9.54 2.93 -9.96
N VAL A 98 -9.74 3.88 -9.05
CA VAL A 98 -8.69 4.84 -8.64
C VAL A 98 -7.66 4.13 -7.74
N VAL A 99 -8.13 3.33 -6.80
CA VAL A 99 -7.28 2.58 -5.86
C VAL A 99 -6.53 1.45 -6.56
N PHE A 100 -7.06 0.94 -7.68
CA PHE A 100 -6.42 -0.13 -8.44
C PHE A 100 -5.01 0.23 -8.93
N ASN A 101 -4.70 1.51 -9.15
CA ASN A 101 -3.33 1.93 -9.45
C ASN A 101 -2.34 1.52 -8.34
N MET A 102 -2.75 1.66 -7.07
CA MET A 102 -1.93 1.21 -5.93
C MET A 102 -1.87 -0.32 -5.84
N TYR A 103 -2.94 -1.03 -6.24
CA TYR A 103 -2.89 -2.49 -6.39
C TYR A 103 -1.83 -2.91 -7.41
N THR A 104 -1.80 -2.29 -8.60
CA THR A 104 -0.81 -2.62 -9.64
C THR A 104 0.62 -2.47 -9.15
N LEU A 105 0.94 -1.37 -8.45
CA LEU A 105 2.28 -1.15 -7.90
C LEU A 105 2.66 -2.23 -6.88
N ARG A 106 1.72 -2.62 -6.01
CA ARG A 106 1.93 -3.70 -5.03
C ARG A 106 2.08 -5.06 -5.70
N MET A 107 1.26 -5.36 -6.72
CA MET A 107 1.38 -6.58 -7.50
C MET A 107 2.75 -6.68 -8.17
N VAL A 108 3.23 -5.61 -8.80
CA VAL A 108 4.57 -5.55 -9.39
C VAL A 108 5.65 -5.80 -8.34
N ALA A 109 5.60 -5.11 -7.20
CA ALA A 109 6.62 -5.29 -6.16
C ALA A 109 6.61 -6.68 -5.55
N PHE A 110 5.43 -7.26 -5.28
CA PHE A 110 5.32 -8.64 -4.83
C PHE A 110 5.88 -9.61 -5.86
N ASN A 111 5.55 -9.41 -7.14
CA ASN A 111 6.04 -10.26 -8.22
C ASN A 111 7.56 -10.25 -8.32
N MET A 112 8.17 -9.07 -8.20
CA MET A 112 9.63 -8.90 -8.17
C MET A 112 10.27 -9.56 -6.94
N ASP A 113 9.77 -9.24 -5.75
CA ASP A 113 10.31 -9.77 -4.49
C ASP A 113 10.22 -11.31 -4.47
N MET A 114 9.11 -11.88 -4.96
CA MET A 114 8.94 -13.33 -5.06
C MET A 114 9.90 -13.95 -6.08
N TYR A 115 10.06 -13.36 -7.27
CA TYR A 115 10.97 -13.89 -8.28
C TYR A 115 12.41 -13.94 -7.76
N GLU A 116 12.87 -12.85 -7.14
CA GLU A 116 14.22 -12.75 -6.59
C GLU A 116 14.45 -13.72 -5.43
N ALA A 117 13.47 -13.88 -4.53
CA ALA A 117 13.57 -14.80 -3.40
C ALA A 117 13.71 -16.27 -3.82
N PHE A 118 13.02 -16.70 -4.88
CA PHE A 118 13.08 -18.07 -5.39
C PHE A 118 14.32 -18.36 -6.25
N ARG A 119 14.95 -17.33 -6.83
CA ARG A 119 16.17 -17.48 -7.64
C ARG A 119 17.45 -17.33 -6.84
N ASP A 120 17.63 -16.16 -6.23
CA ASP A 120 18.90 -15.72 -5.64
C ASP A 120 18.73 -15.20 -4.20
N GLY A 121 17.65 -15.59 -3.51
CA GLY A 121 17.27 -15.06 -2.20
C GLY A 121 18.40 -15.05 -1.16
N PRO A 122 19.12 -16.18 -0.91
CA PRO A 122 20.23 -16.22 0.03
C PRO A 122 21.37 -15.25 -0.33
N ALA A 123 21.76 -15.22 -1.60
CA ALA A 123 22.82 -14.34 -2.10
C ALA A 123 22.40 -12.86 -2.02
N GLN A 124 21.13 -12.55 -2.30
CA GLN A 124 20.59 -11.20 -2.15
C GLN A 124 20.60 -10.74 -0.69
N ARG A 125 20.17 -11.61 0.22
CA ARG A 125 20.19 -11.32 1.66
C ARG A 125 21.61 -11.06 2.16
N GLU A 126 22.58 -11.86 1.74
CA GLU A 126 23.99 -11.64 2.07
C GLU A 126 24.52 -10.31 1.52
N ARG A 127 24.22 -10.00 0.25
CA ARG A 127 24.57 -8.70 -0.36
C ARG A 127 23.96 -7.52 0.40
N ALA A 128 22.70 -7.63 0.81
CA ALA A 128 22.02 -6.61 1.60
C ALA A 128 22.70 -6.45 2.97
N VAL A 129 22.99 -7.54 3.68
CA VAL A 129 23.72 -7.48 4.97
C VAL A 129 25.07 -6.79 4.80
N ARG A 130 25.89 -7.23 3.84
CA ARG A 130 27.20 -6.63 3.59
C ARG A 130 27.10 -5.13 3.29
N LYS A 131 26.21 -4.73 2.38
CA LYS A 131 26.01 -3.33 1.99
C LYS A 131 25.58 -2.46 3.17
N HIS A 132 24.66 -2.94 4.00
CA HIS A 132 24.14 -2.18 5.13
C HIS A 132 25.07 -2.18 6.35
N ASP A 133 25.90 -3.21 6.50
CA ASP A 133 26.92 -3.25 7.55
C ASP A 133 28.08 -2.30 7.27
N THR A 134 28.50 -2.16 6.00
CA THR A 134 29.66 -1.32 5.63
C THR A 134 29.31 0.10 5.20
N ASN A 135 28.23 0.30 4.44
CA ASN A 135 28.02 1.56 3.70
C ASN A 135 26.81 2.38 4.16
N CYS A 136 25.99 1.86 5.08
CA CYS A 136 24.75 2.54 5.48
C CYS A 136 24.92 3.31 6.79
N LEU A 137 24.87 4.65 6.70
CA LEU A 137 24.97 5.57 7.84
C LEU A 137 23.83 5.38 8.86
N GLU A 138 22.58 5.26 8.41
CA GLU A 138 21.43 5.03 9.33
C GLU A 138 21.62 3.75 10.14
N CYS A 139 21.98 2.66 9.46
CA CYS A 139 22.23 1.38 10.09
C CYS A 139 23.46 1.42 11.01
N ALA A 140 24.45 2.30 10.79
CA ALA A 140 25.56 2.54 11.71
C ALA A 140 25.12 3.33 12.96
N GLN A 141 24.37 4.43 12.78
CA GLN A 141 23.81 5.24 13.87
C GLN A 141 22.91 4.40 14.80
N MET A 142 22.04 3.55 14.24
CA MET A 142 21.21 2.64 15.04
C MET A 142 22.03 1.61 15.82
N ARG A 143 23.13 1.10 15.25
CA ARG A 143 24.04 0.18 15.95
C ARG A 143 24.72 0.85 17.14
N GLU A 144 25.11 2.12 16.99
CA GLU A 144 25.71 2.91 18.07
C GLU A 144 24.69 3.24 19.17
N ALA A 145 23.47 3.63 18.79
CA ALA A 145 22.40 3.94 19.75
C ALA A 145 21.97 2.71 20.57
N ASN A 146 22.00 1.51 19.99
CA ASN A 146 21.61 0.26 20.66
C ASN A 146 22.78 -0.49 21.32
N ARG A 147 23.99 0.08 21.36
CA ARG A 147 25.22 -0.62 21.81
C ARG A 147 25.19 -1.10 23.27
N GLY A 148 24.21 -0.64 24.07
CA GLY A 148 24.04 -1.00 25.48
C GLY A 148 22.78 -1.81 25.82
N GLU A 149 21.87 -2.05 24.86
CA GLU A 149 20.64 -2.83 25.10
C GLU A 149 20.73 -4.20 24.41
N ASN A 150 20.40 -5.30 25.11
CA ASN A 150 20.23 -6.64 24.54
C ASN A 150 18.96 -6.75 23.64
N SER A 151 18.56 -5.64 23.04
CA SER A 151 17.39 -5.50 22.19
C SER A 151 17.69 -6.09 20.80
N PRO A 152 16.70 -6.70 20.11
CA PRO A 152 16.88 -7.17 18.75
C PRO A 152 17.45 -6.06 17.87
N THR A 153 18.44 -6.40 17.04
CA THR A 153 19.16 -5.46 16.17
C THR A 153 18.18 -4.74 15.24
N THR A 154 17.79 -3.53 15.63
CA THR A 154 16.91 -2.68 14.82
C THR A 154 17.69 -2.24 13.59
N ARG A 155 17.19 -2.64 12.41
CA ARG A 155 17.80 -2.33 11.10
C ARG A 155 16.99 -1.24 10.40
N CYS A 156 17.68 -0.46 9.56
CA CYS A 156 17.11 0.61 8.73
C CYS A 156 16.04 0.09 7.76
N TYR A 157 15.06 0.93 7.42
CA TYR A 157 13.96 0.56 6.51
C TYR A 157 14.46 -0.01 5.18
N ARG A 158 15.51 0.61 4.61
CA ARG A 158 16.14 0.17 3.36
C ARG A 158 16.77 -1.23 3.42
N PHE A 159 17.27 -1.64 4.58
CA PHE A 159 17.74 -3.02 4.75
C PHE A 159 16.58 -4.00 4.64
N ARG A 160 15.41 -3.64 5.18
CA ARG A 160 14.22 -4.49 5.21
C ARG A 160 13.57 -4.62 3.84
N THR A 161 13.71 -3.61 2.99
CA THR A 161 13.27 -3.68 1.58
C THR A 161 14.20 -4.54 0.74
N GLU A 162 15.52 -4.41 0.94
CA GLU A 162 16.54 -5.09 0.11
C GLU A 162 16.85 -6.54 0.58
N SER A 163 16.53 -6.88 1.82
CA SER A 163 16.72 -8.23 2.36
C SER A 163 15.56 -9.14 1.96
N SER A 164 15.85 -10.12 1.12
CA SER A 164 14.90 -11.15 0.69
C SER A 164 14.31 -11.94 1.87
N CYS A 165 13.00 -12.18 1.85
CA CYS A 165 12.32 -13.07 2.80
C CYS A 165 12.51 -14.55 2.43
N HIS A 166 12.23 -15.46 3.36
CA HIS A 166 12.28 -16.88 3.04
C HIS A 166 11.16 -17.26 2.05
N PRO A 167 11.40 -18.10 1.02
CA PRO A 167 10.39 -18.46 0.00
C PRO A 167 9.03 -18.93 0.55
N ARG A 168 9.02 -19.58 1.73
CA ARG A 168 7.78 -20.03 2.44
C ARG A 168 6.88 -18.88 2.92
N GLU A 169 7.41 -17.67 3.06
CA GLU A 169 6.66 -16.49 3.48
C GLU A 169 5.82 -15.91 2.34
N TYR A 170 6.15 -16.22 1.08
CA TYR A 170 5.40 -15.83 -0.11
C TYR A 170 4.20 -16.77 -0.33
N ASN A 171 3.29 -16.78 0.63
CA ASN A 171 2.04 -17.53 0.57
C ASN A 171 0.83 -16.62 0.31
N LEU A 172 -0.29 -17.23 -0.06
CA LEU A 172 -1.51 -16.51 -0.41
C LEU A 172 -2.02 -15.61 0.72
N LEU A 173 -1.94 -16.05 1.97
CA LEU A 173 -2.37 -15.26 3.13
C LEU A 173 -1.53 -13.98 3.26
N SER A 174 -0.21 -14.10 3.12
CA SER A 174 0.72 -12.97 3.19
C SER A 174 0.55 -12.01 2.02
N TYR A 175 0.27 -12.55 0.83
CA TYR A 175 -0.10 -11.76 -0.34
C TYR A 175 -1.38 -10.95 -0.10
N ILE A 176 -2.45 -11.57 0.39
CA ILE A 176 -3.71 -10.88 0.69
C ILE A 176 -3.50 -9.80 1.75
N ALA A 177 -2.80 -10.10 2.84
CA ALA A 177 -2.51 -9.15 3.90
C ALA A 177 -1.70 -7.93 3.39
N TYR A 178 -0.73 -8.17 2.51
CA TYR A 178 0.04 -7.11 1.87
C TYR A 178 -0.83 -6.26 0.93
N MET A 179 -1.63 -6.89 0.07
CA MET A 179 -2.50 -6.21 -0.89
C MET A 179 -3.60 -5.38 -0.21
N LEU A 180 -4.06 -5.80 0.97
CA LEU A 180 -5.14 -5.14 1.72
C LEU A 180 -4.62 -4.37 2.95
N TYR A 181 -3.32 -4.13 3.04
CA TYR A 181 -2.75 -3.38 4.16
C TYR A 181 -3.29 -1.94 4.19
N ILE A 182 -4.16 -1.67 5.17
CA ILE A 182 -5.00 -0.47 5.30
C ILE A 182 -4.20 0.83 5.26
N PRO A 183 -3.12 1.00 6.05
CA PRO A 183 -2.42 2.28 6.11
C PRO A 183 -1.87 2.76 4.77
N LEU A 184 -1.64 1.83 3.84
CA LEU A 184 -1.08 2.13 2.53
C LEU A 184 -2.09 1.88 1.39
N TYR A 185 -3.36 1.58 1.71
CA TYR A 185 -4.34 1.05 0.76
C TYR A 185 -4.76 2.06 -0.32
N VAL A 186 -5.22 3.25 0.11
CA VAL A 186 -5.76 4.28 -0.78
C VAL A 186 -4.64 5.12 -1.41
N ALA A 187 -3.81 5.70 -0.56
CA ALA A 187 -2.68 6.54 -0.94
C ALA A 187 -1.64 6.46 0.18
N GLY A 188 -0.47 5.95 -0.13
CA GLY A 188 0.64 5.84 0.81
C GLY A 188 1.94 5.59 0.05
N PRO A 189 3.10 5.83 0.69
CA PRO A 189 4.38 5.50 0.07
C PRO A 189 4.41 4.00 -0.25
N MET A 190 4.79 3.69 -1.48
CA MET A 190 4.88 2.31 -1.94
C MET A 190 5.93 1.57 -1.08
N SER A 191 5.52 0.46 -0.46
CA SER A 191 6.39 -0.43 0.32
C SER A 191 6.54 -1.76 -0.39
N SER A 192 7.75 -2.31 -0.45
CA SER A 192 7.97 -3.67 -0.96
C SER A 192 7.31 -4.72 -0.04
N PHE A 193 7.12 -5.93 -0.56
CA PHE A 193 6.59 -7.04 0.23
C PHE A 193 7.57 -7.43 1.33
N ASN A 194 8.88 -7.44 1.03
CA ASN A 194 9.92 -7.75 2.02
C ASN A 194 9.87 -6.83 3.25
N ALA A 195 9.64 -5.53 3.02
CA ALA A 195 9.50 -4.57 4.12
C ALA A 195 8.23 -4.80 4.95
N PHE A 196 7.09 -5.12 4.30
CA PHE A 196 5.84 -5.48 4.98
C PHE A 196 5.98 -6.77 5.79
N ALA A 197 6.51 -7.83 5.19
CA ALA A 197 6.73 -9.12 5.87
C ALA A 197 7.67 -8.92 7.07
N SER A 198 8.77 -8.20 6.87
CA SER A 198 9.69 -7.85 7.95
C SER A 198 8.98 -7.09 9.08
N HIS A 199 8.10 -6.13 8.76
CA HIS A 199 7.31 -5.40 9.75
C HIS A 199 6.40 -6.33 10.57
N CYS A 200 5.81 -7.34 9.94
CA CYS A 200 5.01 -8.36 10.63
C CYS A 200 5.82 -9.25 11.57
N HIS A 201 7.10 -9.51 11.26
CA HIS A 201 8.01 -10.27 12.13
C HIS A 201 8.52 -9.45 13.32
N CYS A 202 8.98 -8.22 13.05
CA CYS A 202 9.59 -7.35 14.05
C CYS A 202 9.11 -5.92 13.83
N THR A 203 8.40 -5.33 14.80
CA THR A 203 8.04 -3.91 14.73
C THR A 203 9.31 -3.04 14.71
N THR A 204 9.35 -2.02 13.84
CA THR A 204 10.54 -1.19 13.58
C THR A 204 11.04 -0.42 14.81
N VAL A 205 10.14 0.14 15.62
CA VAL A 205 10.47 0.89 16.83
C VAL A 205 9.31 0.76 17.80
N SER A 206 9.56 0.35 19.04
CA SER A 206 8.57 0.47 20.11
C SER A 206 8.44 1.94 20.50
N MET A 207 7.52 2.67 19.87
CA MET A 207 7.24 4.05 20.24
C MET A 207 6.72 4.09 21.69
N PRO A 208 7.30 4.91 22.59
CA PRO A 208 6.80 5.03 23.95
C PRO A 208 5.36 5.55 23.94
N ARG A 209 4.51 5.03 24.84
CA ARG A 209 3.07 5.33 24.88
C ARG A 209 2.76 6.84 24.90
N ARG A 210 3.58 7.63 25.58
CA ARG A 210 3.45 9.10 25.63
C ARG A 210 3.59 9.74 24.25
N GLN A 211 4.56 9.31 23.44
CA GLN A 211 4.73 9.82 22.08
C GLN A 211 3.56 9.37 21.19
N MET A 212 3.12 8.12 21.31
CA MET A 212 1.97 7.60 20.57
C MET A 212 0.71 8.45 20.79
N VAL A 213 0.41 8.79 22.04
CA VAL A 213 -0.74 9.66 22.38
C VAL A 213 -0.59 11.06 21.79
N LEU A 214 0.61 11.66 21.86
CA LEU A 214 0.86 12.98 21.27
C LEU A 214 0.71 12.97 19.74
N TYR A 215 1.17 11.92 19.06
CA TYR A 215 0.96 11.77 17.62
C TYR A 215 -0.52 11.56 17.27
N ALA A 216 -1.25 10.75 18.05
CA ALA A 216 -2.68 10.57 17.87
C ALA A 216 -3.46 11.89 18.03
N LEU A 217 -3.12 12.70 19.05
CA LEU A 217 -3.69 14.03 19.24
C LEU A 217 -3.38 14.97 18.07
N ARG A 218 -2.13 14.98 17.58
CA ARG A 218 -1.76 15.78 16.40
C ARG A 218 -2.58 15.40 15.16
N VAL A 219 -2.73 14.10 14.90
CA VAL A 219 -3.56 13.59 13.79
C VAL A 219 -5.01 13.99 13.98
N LEU A 220 -5.55 13.90 15.21
CA LEU A 220 -6.91 14.35 15.51
C LEU A 220 -7.08 15.85 15.25
N THR A 221 -6.16 16.69 15.71
CA THR A 221 -6.19 18.14 15.44
C THR A 221 -6.15 18.41 13.94
N LEU A 222 -5.27 17.76 13.19
CA LEU A 222 -5.20 17.90 11.73
C LEU A 222 -6.51 17.48 11.05
N TYR A 223 -7.12 16.38 11.50
CA TYR A 223 -8.40 15.90 10.98
C TYR A 223 -9.54 16.87 11.26
N LEU A 224 -9.63 17.40 12.49
CA LEU A 224 -10.63 18.39 12.86
C LEU A 224 -10.46 19.68 12.05
N THR A 225 -9.22 20.16 11.87
CA THR A 225 -8.91 21.31 11.03
C THR A 225 -9.29 21.07 9.58
N LEU A 226 -9.04 19.87 9.04
CA LEU A 226 -9.44 19.48 7.68
C LEU A 226 -10.97 19.51 7.53
N ILE A 227 -11.72 18.91 8.46
CA ILE A 227 -13.19 18.93 8.43
C ILE A 227 -13.71 20.37 8.53
N PHE A 228 -13.18 21.14 9.46
CA PHE A 228 -13.54 22.54 9.64
C PHE A 228 -13.32 23.30 8.33
N MET A 229 -12.13 23.19 7.73
CA MET A 229 -11.83 23.82 6.44
C MET A 229 -12.80 23.36 5.34
N LEU A 230 -13.06 22.05 5.19
CA LEU A 230 -13.97 21.55 4.16
C LEU A 230 -15.43 22.00 4.36
N HIS A 231 -15.84 22.30 5.60
CA HIS A 231 -17.17 22.82 5.89
C HIS A 231 -17.33 24.29 5.50
N PHE A 232 -16.28 25.11 5.66
CA PHE A 232 -16.34 26.54 5.33
C PHE A 232 -15.84 26.87 3.92
N THR A 233 -14.96 26.05 3.35
CA THR A 233 -14.39 26.24 2.02
C THR A 233 -14.95 25.17 1.08
N PHE A 234 -16.02 25.52 0.35
CA PHE A 234 -16.74 24.60 -0.55
C PHE A 234 -16.01 24.32 -1.88
N VAL A 235 -14.69 24.07 -1.85
CA VAL A 235 -13.86 23.83 -3.05
C VAL A 235 -14.47 22.75 -3.97
N ASN A 236 -15.06 21.71 -3.39
CA ASN A 236 -15.72 20.64 -4.15
C ASN A 236 -17.01 21.08 -4.86
N ALA A 237 -17.78 22.01 -4.28
CA ALA A 237 -18.99 22.53 -4.92
C ALA A 237 -18.64 23.39 -6.14
N PHE A 238 -17.58 24.20 -6.03
CA PHE A 238 -17.09 25.02 -7.15
C PHE A 238 -16.55 24.18 -8.30
N ARG A 239 -15.90 23.05 -8.01
CA ARG A 239 -15.46 22.11 -9.06
C ARG A 239 -16.63 21.59 -9.91
N MET A 240 -17.83 21.46 -9.32
CA MET A 240 -19.03 20.99 -10.01
C MET A 240 -19.77 22.12 -10.74
N ARG A 241 -19.66 23.37 -10.27
CA ARG A 241 -20.31 24.55 -10.86
C ARG A 241 -19.30 25.70 -10.99
N PRO A 242 -18.44 25.68 -12.02
CA PRO A 242 -17.41 26.72 -12.21
C PRO A 242 -18.00 28.09 -12.53
N GLU A 243 -19.26 28.16 -12.96
CA GLU A 243 -19.99 29.39 -13.30
C GLU A 243 -20.08 30.37 -12.11
N VAL A 244 -20.18 29.84 -10.89
CA VAL A 244 -20.29 30.63 -9.65
C VAL A 244 -19.02 31.45 -9.39
N PHE A 245 -17.89 31.11 -10.03
CA PHE A 245 -16.66 31.87 -9.92
C PHE A 245 -16.81 33.33 -10.37
N TRP A 246 -17.66 33.58 -11.38
CA TRP A 246 -17.87 34.93 -11.92
C TRP A 246 -18.78 35.80 -11.06
N GLU A 247 -19.48 35.21 -10.10
CA GLU A 247 -20.36 35.91 -9.16
C GLU A 247 -19.66 36.28 -7.84
N LEU A 248 -18.44 35.77 -7.63
CA LEU A 248 -17.66 36.00 -6.41
C LEU A 248 -16.92 37.34 -6.42
N SER A 249 -16.72 37.91 -5.23
CA SER A 249 -15.87 39.08 -5.07
C SER A 249 -14.40 38.74 -5.40
N VAL A 250 -13.62 39.77 -5.75
CA VAL A 250 -12.19 39.62 -6.08
C VAL A 250 -11.41 38.95 -4.94
N PHE A 251 -11.76 39.24 -3.68
CA PHE A 251 -11.13 38.64 -2.51
C PHE A 251 -11.44 37.14 -2.37
N GLU A 252 -12.71 36.76 -2.52
CA GLU A 252 -13.15 35.36 -2.45
C GLU A 252 -12.53 34.53 -3.59
N SER A 253 -12.55 35.08 -4.81
CA SER A 253 -11.93 34.47 -5.99
C SER A 253 -10.42 34.27 -5.82
N SER A 254 -9.71 35.25 -5.23
CA SER A 254 -8.27 35.12 -4.96
C SER A 254 -7.95 34.03 -3.93
N SER A 255 -8.73 33.97 -2.85
CA SER A 255 -8.59 32.96 -1.79
C SER A 255 -8.89 31.56 -2.33
N LEU A 256 -9.91 31.46 -3.18
CA LEU A 256 -10.33 30.21 -3.80
C LEU A 256 -9.32 29.70 -4.83
N LEU A 257 -8.75 30.59 -5.64
CA LEU A 257 -7.67 30.25 -6.56
C LEU A 257 -6.42 29.76 -5.82
N TYR A 258 -6.07 30.41 -4.70
CA TYR A 258 -4.96 29.96 -3.84
C TYR A 258 -5.18 28.53 -3.34
N TYR A 259 -6.38 28.23 -2.82
CA TYR A 259 -6.70 26.87 -2.35
C TYR A 259 -6.78 25.86 -3.51
N CYS A 260 -7.35 26.23 -4.65
CA CYS A 260 -7.37 25.35 -5.83
C CYS A 260 -5.96 25.01 -6.33
N LEU A 261 -5.00 25.94 -6.27
CA LEU A 261 -3.60 25.67 -6.61
C LEU A 261 -2.90 24.81 -5.56
N ALA A 262 -3.09 25.11 -4.28
CA ALA A 262 -2.46 24.39 -3.18
C ALA A 262 -2.90 22.92 -3.09
N PHE A 263 -4.14 22.61 -3.49
CA PHE A 263 -4.73 21.26 -3.37
C PHE A 263 -4.87 20.50 -4.71
N ARG A 264 -4.24 20.96 -5.79
CA ARG A 264 -4.22 20.25 -7.09
C ARG A 264 -3.07 19.23 -7.20
N GLY A 265 -2.92 18.39 -6.18
CA GLY A 265 -2.01 17.24 -6.14
C GLY A 265 -2.79 15.93 -6.17
#